data_AF-A0A2V6GZA5-F1
#
_entry.id   AF-A0A2V6GZA5-F1
#
_cell.length_a   1.000
_cell.length_b   1.000
_cell.length_c   1.000
_cell.angle_alpha   90.00
_cell.angle_beta   90.00
_cell.angle_gamma   90.00
#
_symmetry.space_group_name_H-M   'P 1'
#
loop_
_entity.id
_entity.type
_entity.pdbx_description
1 polymer ?
#
loop_
_entity_poly.entity_id
_entity_poly.type
_entity_poly.pdbx_seq_one_letter_code
_entity_poly.pdbx_strand_id
1 'polypeptide(L)' 'ITAINATVDVNYGGGKVARFVDQIVTTNMSAGGDSGSLVMKRDNIAVGLLFAGSSVAMIANQIENVRALLRVEVAEQIL' A
#
# COMPACT_ATOMS: atom_id res chain seq x y z
N ILE A 1 1.36 11.65 3.42
CA ILE A 1 1.46 10.56 4.41
C ILE A 1 0.97 11.11 5.73
N THR A 2 0.07 10.38 6.40
CA THR A 2 -0.47 10.75 7.71
C THR A 2 0.13 9.90 8.83
N ALA A 3 0.58 8.68 8.53
CA ALA A 3 1.35 7.83 9.45
C ALA A 3 2.28 6.86 8.70
N ILE A 4 3.35 6.44 9.38
CA ILE A 4 4.28 5.37 8.96
C ILE A 4 4.43 4.38 10.11
N ASN A 5 4.86 3.15 9.81
CA ASN A 5 4.93 2.05 10.78
C ASN A 5 3.59 1.82 11.52
N ALA A 6 2.48 1.98 10.79
CA ALA A 6 1.16 1.84 11.38
C ALA A 6 0.77 0.36 11.51
N THR A 7 0.08 0.04 12.60
CA THR A 7 -0.67 -1.21 12.74
C THR A 7 -2.13 -0.94 12.40
N VAL A 8 -2.68 -1.67 11.43
CA VAL A 8 -4.05 -1.50 10.95
C VAL A 8 -4.79 -2.82 10.91
N ASP A 9 -6.08 -2.76 11.24
CA ASP A 9 -6.99 -3.89 11.13
C ASP A 9 -7.88 -3.70 9.91
N VAL A 10 -7.79 -4.64 8.96
CA VAL A 10 -8.55 -4.61 7.71
C VAL A 10 -9.64 -5.67 7.78
N ASN A 11 -10.88 -5.22 7.57
CA ASN A 11 -12.06 -6.08 7.52
C ASN A 11 -12.20 -6.72 6.14
N TYR A 12 -12.21 -8.06 6.08
CA TYR A 12 -12.36 -8.85 4.85
C TYR A 12 -13.79 -9.43 4.69
N GLY A 13 -14.75 -8.95 5.47
CA GLY A 13 -16.12 -9.43 5.50
C GLY A 13 -16.29 -10.76 6.27
N GLY A 14 -17.54 -11.13 6.53
CA GLY A 14 -17.87 -12.39 7.20
C GLY A 14 -17.24 -12.57 8.59
N GLY A 15 -17.02 -11.47 9.31
CA GLY A 15 -16.36 -11.48 10.63
C GLY A 15 -14.84 -11.68 10.59
N LYS A 16 -14.21 -11.73 9.41
CA LYS A 16 -12.77 -11.91 9.26
C LYS A 16 -12.06 -10.56 9.27
N VAL A 17 -11.10 -10.41 10.17
CA VAL A 17 -10.25 -9.22 10.28
C VAL A 17 -8.79 -9.66 10.24
N ALA A 18 -8.01 -9.02 9.37
CA ALA A 18 -6.59 -9.26 9.27
C ALA A 18 -5.82 -8.04 9.78
N ARG A 19 -4.80 -8.28 10.61
CA ARG A 19 -3.93 -7.23 11.15
C ARG A 19 -2.68 -7.12 10.30
N PHE A 20 -2.36 -5.91 9.88
CA PHE A 20 -1.16 -5.56 9.14
C PHE A 20 -0.33 -4.60 9.98
N VAL A 21 0.98 -4.82 10.02
CA VAL A 21 1.97 -3.96 10.68
C VAL A 21 2.89 -3.35 9.63
N ASP A 22 3.64 -2.32 10.01
CA ASP A 22 4.57 -1.64 9.11
C ASP A 22 3.90 -1.06 7.85
N GLN A 23 2.74 -0.43 8.04
CA GLN A 23 1.95 0.14 6.94
C GLN A 23 2.14 1.64 6.81
N ILE A 24 2.04 2.11 5.56
CA ILE A 24 1.93 3.53 5.21
C ILE A 24 0.45 3.90 5.19
N VAL A 25 0.10 4.98 5.88
CA VAL A 25 -1.26 5.55 5.85
C VAL A 25 -1.21 6.93 5.19
N THR A 26 -2.17 7.18 4.31
CA THR A 26 -2.40 8.51 3.73
C THR A 26 -3.86 8.91 3.85
N THR A 27 -4.18 10.15 3.50
CA THR A 27 -5.56 10.53 3.17
C THR A 27 -6.07 9.68 2.01
N ASN A 28 -7.40 9.55 1.87
CA ASN A 28 -7.97 8.85 0.73
C ASN A 28 -7.61 9.58 -0.58
N MET A 29 -7.01 8.83 -1.50
CA MET A 29 -6.69 9.25 -2.87
C MET A 29 -6.86 8.09 -3.86
N SER A 30 -7.63 7.07 -3.48
CA SER A 30 -7.83 5.83 -4.24
C SER A 30 -9.30 5.42 -4.26
N ALA A 31 -9.69 4.59 -5.21
CA ALA A 31 -10.99 3.96 -5.31
C ALA A 31 -10.88 2.43 -5.35
N GLY A 32 -12.01 1.75 -5.21
CA GLY A 32 -12.09 0.31 -5.44
C GLY A 32 -11.66 -0.02 -6.88
N GLY A 33 -10.70 -0.93 -7.02
CA GLY A 33 -10.06 -1.24 -8.30
C GLY A 33 -8.61 -0.75 -8.41
N ASP A 34 -8.22 0.26 -7.63
CA ASP A 34 -6.84 0.75 -7.61
C ASP A 34 -5.88 -0.14 -6.80
N SER A 35 -6.40 -1.16 -6.10
CA SER A 35 -5.60 -2.13 -5.36
C SER A 35 -4.50 -2.74 -6.24
N GLY A 36 -3.27 -2.75 -5.74
CA GLY A 36 -2.08 -3.16 -6.48
C GLY A 36 -1.38 -2.00 -7.20
N SER A 37 -1.93 -0.79 -7.19
CA SER A 37 -1.25 0.39 -7.75
C SER A 37 0.00 0.74 -6.96
N LEU A 38 1.04 1.14 -7.69
CA LEU A 38 2.28 1.66 -7.12
C LEU A 38 2.04 3.07 -6.58
N VAL A 39 2.34 3.28 -5.31
CA VAL A 39 2.35 4.60 -4.69
C VAL A 39 3.74 5.18 -4.85
N MET A 40 3.81 6.37 -5.43
CA MET A 40 5.07 7.05 -5.76
C MET A 40 5.11 8.46 -5.19
N LYS A 41 6.31 8.94 -4.92
CA LYS A 41 6.57 10.37 -4.78
C LYS A 41 6.52 11.04 -6.17
N ARG A 42 6.43 12.37 -6.19
CA ARG A 42 6.41 13.17 -7.43
C ARG A 42 7.69 13.10 -8.26
N ASP A 43 8.79 12.67 -7.64
CA ASP A 43 10.09 12.42 -8.28
C ASP A 43 10.23 10.98 -8.80
N ASN A 44 9.11 10.27 -9.02
CA ASN A 44 9.03 8.90 -9.55
C ASN A 44 9.69 7.82 -8.69
N ILE A 45 9.91 8.09 -7.41
CA ILE A 45 10.40 7.09 -6.47
C ILE A 45 9.22 6.31 -5.88
N ALA A 46 9.21 5.01 -6.09
CA ALA A 46 8.26 4.08 -5.48
C ALA A 46 8.40 4.09 -3.96
N VAL A 47 7.28 4.13 -3.24
CA VAL A 47 7.27 4.12 -1.77
C VAL A 47 6.34 3.07 -1.19
N GLY A 48 5.28 2.68 -1.91
CA GLY A 48 4.41 1.62 -1.41
C GLY A 48 3.54 0.96 -2.46
N LEU A 49 2.82 -0.08 -2.02
CA LEU A 49 1.85 -0.81 -2.83
C LEU A 49 0.48 -0.75 -2.16
N LEU A 50 -0.48 -0.06 -2.78
CA LEU A 50 -1.84 0.12 -2.27
C LEU A 50 -2.55 -1.23 -2.14
N PHE A 51 -3.16 -1.51 -1.00
CA PHE A 51 -3.91 -2.77 -0.80
C PHE A 51 -5.25 -2.62 -0.05
N ALA A 52 -5.46 -1.53 0.67
CA ALA A 52 -6.70 -1.28 1.40
C ALA A 52 -7.04 0.21 1.44
N GLY A 53 -8.30 0.53 1.69
CA GLY A 53 -8.76 1.91 1.81
C GLY A 53 -10.15 2.03 2.39
N SER A 54 -10.53 3.26 2.68
CA SER A 54 -11.83 3.67 3.19
C SER A 54 -12.20 5.04 2.62
N SER A 55 -13.33 5.61 3.06
CA SER A 55 -13.71 6.98 2.69
C SER A 55 -12.71 8.05 3.14
N VAL A 56 -11.85 7.76 4.12
CA VAL A 56 -10.95 8.76 4.74
C VAL A 56 -9.46 8.46 4.56
N ALA A 57 -9.09 7.22 4.30
CA ALA A 57 -7.69 6.82 4.20
C ALA A 57 -7.45 5.76 3.13
N MET A 58 -6.23 5.72 2.61
CA MET A 58 -5.71 4.54 1.92
C MET A 58 -4.48 3.99 2.65
N ILE A 59 -4.27 2.69 2.53
CA ILE A 59 -3.21 1.93 3.20
C ILE A 59 -2.35 1.25 2.14
N ALA A 60 -1.04 1.45 2.25
CA ALA A 60 -0.06 0.84 1.37
C ALA A 60 1.00 0.08 2.16
N ASN A 61 1.43 -1.05 1.60
CA ASN A 61 2.60 -1.80 2.08
C ASN A 61 3.87 -1.01 1.74
N GLN A 62 4.90 -1.12 2.59
CA GLN A 62 6.24 -0.61 2.28
C GLN A 62 6.80 -1.30 1.04
N ILE A 63 7.20 -0.53 0.02
CA ILE A 63 7.63 -1.12 -1.27
C ILE A 63 8.86 -2.02 -1.12
N GLU A 64 9.76 -1.72 -0.19
CA GLU A 64 10.96 -2.53 0.06
C GLU A 64 10.60 -3.92 0.58
N ASN A 65 9.59 -4.04 1.45
CA ASN A 65 9.11 -5.33 1.93
C ASN A 65 8.49 -6.14 0.78
N VAL A 66 7.71 -5.49 -0.09
CA VAL A 66 7.13 -6.12 -1.27
C VAL A 66 8.21 -6.65 -2.20
N ARG A 67 9.21 -5.82 -2.55
CA ARG A 67 10.35 -6.20 -3.40
C ARG A 67 11.13 -7.38 -2.84
N ALA A 68 11.47 -7.33 -1.55
CA ALA A 68 12.25 -8.37 -0.89
C ALA A 68 11.50 -9.71 -0.82
N LEU A 69 10.21 -9.70 -0.46
CA LEU A 69 9.43 -10.92 -0.28
C LEU A 69 9.03 -11.56 -1.62
N LEU A 70 8.69 -10.76 -2.62
CA LEU A 70 8.30 -11.26 -3.94
C LEU A 70 9.50 -11.48 -4.87
N ARG A 71 10.69 -11.01 -4.49
CA ARG A 71 11.92 -11.06 -5.30
C ARG A 71 11.74 -10.39 -6.67
N VAL A 72 11.13 -9.21 -6.65
CA VAL A 72 10.89 -8.40 -7.85
C VAL A 72 11.60 -7.05 -7.74
N GLU A 73 11.91 -6.48 -8.91
CA GLU A 73 12.55 -5.17 -9.02
C GLU A 73 11.66 -4.18 -9.77
N VAL A 74 11.83 -2.89 -9.45
CA VAL A 74 11.20 -1.82 -10.25
C VAL A 74 12.03 -1.66 -11.51
N ALA A 75 11.45 -1.97 -12.65
CA ALA A 75 12.13 -1.84 -13.93
C ALA A 75 12.23 -0.36 -14.35
N GLU A 76 13.40 0.08 -14.81
CA GLU A 76 13.58 1.41 -15.42
C GLU A 76 12.92 1.51 -16.80
N GLN A 77 12.77 0.39 -17.52
CA GLN A 77 12.03 0.28 -18.77
C GLN A 77 11.33 -1.09 -18.84
N ILE A 78 10.07 -1.07 -19.28
CA ILE A 78 9.33 -2.28 -19.66
C ILE A 78 9.49 -2.40 -21.18
N LEU A 79 9.95 -3.56 -21.65
CA LEU A 79 10.02 -3.92 -23.08
C LEU A 79 8.62 -4.01 -23.70
#